data_AF-A0A532UAG0-F1
#
_entry.id   AF-A0A532UAG0-F1
#
_cell.length_a   1.000
_cell.length_b   1.000
_cell.length_c   1.000
_cell.angle_alpha   90.00
_cell.angle_beta   90.00
_cell.angle_gamma   90.00
#
_symmetry.space_group_name_H-M   'P 1'
#
loop_
_entity.id
_entity.type
_entity.pdbx_description
1 polymer ?
#
loop_
_entity_poly.entity_id
_entity_poly.type
_entity_poly.pdbx_seq_one_letter_code
_entity_poly.pdbx_strand_id
1 'polypeptide(L)' 'MTRQHFFIVLVFLVSILFFSGTLFAQRVIDLDKVWGDMRVLGGDVSIQLGRSAAYGDINGDGFMDIIIGAP' A
#
# COMPACT_ATOMS: atom_id res chain seq x y z
N MET A 1 -22.77 -34.01 -8.72
CA MET A 1 -21.95 -33.49 -7.60
C MET A 1 -22.78 -33.56 -6.33
N THR A 2 -22.25 -34.15 -5.26
CA THR A 2 -23.00 -34.40 -4.01
C THR A 2 -23.23 -33.08 -3.26
N ARG A 3 -24.33 -32.98 -2.51
CA ARG A 3 -24.73 -31.76 -1.76
C ARG A 3 -23.61 -31.17 -0.88
N GLN A 4 -22.69 -32.01 -0.39
CA GLN A 4 -21.54 -31.58 0.41
C GLN A 4 -20.51 -30.76 -0.39
N HIS A 5 -20.19 -31.16 -1.64
CA HIS A 5 -19.23 -30.40 -2.46
C HIS A 5 -19.78 -29.02 -2.82
N PHE A 6 -21.07 -28.92 -3.11
CA PHE A 6 -21.72 -27.63 -3.40
C PHE A 6 -21.67 -26.69 -2.19
N PHE A 7 -21.93 -27.21 -0.98
CA PHE A 7 -21.88 -26.42 0.25
C PHE A 7 -20.47 -25.89 0.55
N ILE A 8 -19.44 -26.71 0.36
CA ILE A 8 -18.04 -26.30 0.58
C ILE A 8 -17.64 -25.18 -0.40
N VAL A 9 -17.99 -25.31 -1.68
CA VAL A 9 -17.69 -24.29 -2.70
C VAL A 9 -18.40 -22.98 -2.38
N LEU A 10 -19.65 -23.04 -1.91
CA LEU A 10 -20.42 -21.86 -1.54
C LEU A 10 -19.78 -21.12 -0.35
N VAL A 11 -19.40 -21.85 0.69
CA VAL A 11 -18.72 -21.26 1.88
C VAL A 11 -17.39 -20.62 1.47
N PHE A 12 -16.64 -21.27 0.58
CA PHE A 12 -15.37 -20.74 0.08
C PHE A 12 -15.55 -19.44 -0.72
N LEU A 13 -16.55 -19.39 -1.62
CA LEU A 13 -16.86 -18.18 -2.39
C LEU A 13 -17.33 -17.02 -1.51
N VAL A 14 -18.18 -17.29 -0.51
CA VAL A 14 -18.63 -16.27 0.44
C VAL A 14 -17.45 -15.75 1.28
N SER A 15 -16.55 -16.64 1.69
CA SER A 15 -15.34 -16.28 2.43
C SER A 15 -14.43 -15.37 1.59
N ILE A 16 -14.23 -15.68 0.31
CA ILE A 16 -13.45 -14.84 -0.62
C ILE A 16 -14.06 -13.45 -0.76
N LEU A 17 -15.37 -13.37 -0.95
CA LEU A 17 -16.07 -12.09 -1.10
C LEU A 17 -15.94 -11.23 0.17
N PHE A 18 -16.03 -11.85 1.36
CA PHE A 18 -15.86 -11.16 2.63
C PHE A 18 -14.42 -10.69 2.86
N PHE A 19 -13.43 -11.54 2.57
CA PHE A 19 -12.01 -11.19 2.72
C PHE A 19 -11.52 -10.17 1.68
N SER A 20 -12.09 -10.18 0.48
CA SER A 20 -11.79 -9.18 -0.56
C SER A 20 -12.11 -7.76 -0.05
N GLY A 21 -13.27 -7.58 0.57
CA GLY A 21 -13.68 -6.29 1.13
C GLY A 21 -12.73 -5.76 2.20
N THR A 22 -12.14 -6.61 3.04
CA THR A 22 -11.18 -6.20 4.08
C THR A 22 -9.77 -5.98 3.54
N LEU A 23 -9.35 -6.73 2.52
CA LEU A 23 -8.02 -6.58 1.90
C LEU A 23 -7.89 -5.32 1.02
N PHE A 24 -8.99 -4.85 0.43
CA PHE A 24 -9.00 -3.65 -0.42
C PHE A 24 -9.54 -2.38 0.29
N ALA A 25 -9.97 -2.47 1.55
CA ALA A 25 -10.51 -1.33 2.31
C ALA A 25 -9.44 -0.44 2.97
N GLN A 26 -8.15 -0.76 2.87
CA GLN A 26 -7.09 0.07 3.43
C GLN A 26 -6.88 1.33 2.56
N ARG A 27 -7.74 2.33 2.76
CA ARG A 27 -7.66 3.65 2.11
C ARG A 27 -6.56 4.53 2.70
N VAL A 28 -6.08 4.22 3.91
CA VAL A 28 -5.06 4.97 4.64
C VAL A 28 -4.04 3.98 5.18
N ILE A 29 -2.80 4.10 4.73
CA ILE A 29 -1.67 3.34 5.26
C ILE A 29 -1.12 4.13 6.45
N ASP A 30 -1.27 3.58 7.66
CA ASP A 30 -0.68 4.12 8.88
C ASP A 30 0.81 3.71 8.95
N LEU A 31 1.70 4.67 8.64
CA LEU A 31 3.15 4.44 8.60
C LEU A 31 3.77 4.19 9.98
N ASP A 32 3.03 4.39 11.08
CA ASP A 32 3.50 4.11 12.45
C ASP A 32 3.28 2.64 12.86
N LYS A 33 2.41 1.92 12.15
CA LYS A 33 2.03 0.53 12.47
C LYS A 33 2.63 -0.54 11.56
N VAL A 34 3.32 -0.13 10.51
CA VAL A 34 3.95 -1.02 9.53
C VAL A 34 5.42 -0.62 9.40
N TRP A 35 6.33 -1.59 9.50
CA TRP A 35 7.74 -1.34 9.16
C TRP A 35 7.79 -0.79 7.73
N GLY A 36 8.32 0.43 7.55
CA GLY A 36 8.16 1.25 6.34
C GLY A 36 8.06 0.45 5.04
N ASP A 37 6.86 0.46 4.45
CA ASP A 37 6.50 -0.31 3.25
C ASP A 37 7.23 0.19 1.99
N MET A 38 7.75 1.43 2.05
CA MET A 38 8.44 2.07 0.94
C MET A 38 9.87 2.46 1.34
N ARG A 39 10.84 1.95 0.57
CA ARG A 39 12.23 2.43 0.57
C ARG A 39 12.55 3.04 -0.80
N VAL A 40 13.04 4.27 -0.79
CA VAL A 40 13.60 4.93 -1.98
C VAL A 40 15.11 4.80 -1.92
N LEU A 41 15.71 4.11 -2.88
CA LEU A 41 17.15 3.85 -2.91
C LEU A 41 17.81 4.70 -4.01
N GLY A 42 18.95 5.32 -3.66
CA GLY A 42 19.81 6.01 -4.62
C GLY A 42 20.73 5.02 -5.35
N GLY A 43 21.19 5.39 -6.54
CA GLY A 43 22.11 4.55 -7.32
C GLY A 43 23.52 4.43 -6.72
N ASP A 44 23.99 5.46 -6.01
CA ASP A 44 25.29 5.50 -5.33
C ASP A 44 25.21 6.38 -4.07
N VAL A 45 26.08 6.15 -3.09
CA VAL A 45 26.15 6.91 -1.83
C VAL A 45 26.50 8.39 -2.06
N SER A 46 27.29 8.70 -3.09
CA SER A 46 27.69 10.06 -3.45
C SER A 46 26.54 10.97 -3.86
N ILE A 47 25.40 10.39 -4.28
CA ILE A 47 24.19 11.10 -4.74
C ILE A 47 23.44 11.74 -3.57
N GLN A 48 23.76 11.37 -2.33
CA GLN A 48 23.20 11.99 -1.12
C GLN A 48 21.66 12.03 -1.12
N LEU A 49 21.02 11.02 -1.73
CA LEU A 49 19.57 10.90 -1.77
C LEU A 49 19.01 10.92 -0.34
N GLY A 50 18.05 11.80 -0.07
CA GLY A 50 17.45 11.95 1.25
C GLY A 50 18.18 12.94 2.16
N ARG A 51 19.19 13.68 1.67
CA ARG A 51 19.85 14.75 2.44
C ARG A 51 18.93 15.94 2.73
N SER A 52 17.89 16.13 1.92
CA SER A 52 16.79 17.07 2.17
C SER A 52 15.46 16.47 1.68
N ALA A 53 14.35 16.91 2.27
CA ALA A 53 13.00 16.54 1.85
C ALA A 53 12.03 17.70 2.05
N ALA A 54 11.00 17.75 1.22
CA ALA A 54 9.84 18.63 1.34
C ALA A 54 8.56 17.85 1.02
N TYR A 55 7.41 18.31 1.52
CA TYR A 55 6.11 17.69 1.29
C TYR A 55 5.01 18.73 1.08
N GLY A 56 3.95 18.35 0.40
CA GLY A 56 2.78 19.18 0.10
C GLY A 56 1.99 18.62 -1.07
N ASP A 57 0.79 19.13 -1.35
CA ASP A 57 0.05 18.81 -2.58
C ASP A 57 0.60 19.66 -3.73
N ILE A 58 1.53 19.10 -4.49
CA ILE A 58 2.34 19.80 -5.49
C ILE A 58 1.65 19.75 -6.86
N ASN A 59 0.92 18.68 -7.15
CA ASN A 59 0.25 18.49 -8.44
C ASN A 59 -1.26 18.86 -8.43
N GLY A 60 -1.85 19.11 -7.25
CA GLY A 60 -3.23 19.57 -7.09
C GLY A 60 -4.29 18.47 -7.11
N ASP A 61 -3.92 17.22 -6.83
CA ASP A 61 -4.85 16.08 -6.84
C ASP A 61 -5.54 15.83 -5.47
N GLY A 62 -5.18 16.61 -4.46
CA GLY A 62 -5.71 16.52 -3.11
C GLY A 62 -5.02 15.48 -2.22
N PHE A 63 -3.93 14.87 -2.67
CA PHE A 63 -3.04 14.03 -1.87
C PHE A 63 -1.73 14.75 -1.54
N MET A 64 -1.10 14.41 -0.41
CA MET A 64 0.22 14.96 -0.09
C MET A 64 1.30 14.24 -0.88
N ASP A 65 2.08 15.01 -1.63
CA ASP A 65 3.28 14.56 -2.32
C ASP A 65 4.53 14.70 -1.43
N ILE A 66 5.60 14.03 -1.86
CA ILE A 66 6.94 14.14 -1.28
C ILE A 66 7.98 14.40 -2.37
N ILE A 67 8.88 15.37 -2.13
CA ILE A 67 10.09 15.59 -2.92
C ILE A 67 11.30 15.25 -2.07
N ILE A 68 12.19 14.42 -2.61
CA ILE A 68 13.42 13.97 -1.95
C ILE A 68 14.61 14.52 -2.73
N GLY A 69 15.47 15.30 -2.05
CA GLY A 69 16.68 15.87 -2.64
C GLY A 69 17.77 14.82 -2.82
N ALA A 70 18.52 14.95 -3.92
CA ALA A 70 19.71 14.16 -4.27
C ALA A 70 20.80 15.10 -4.84
N PRO A 71 21.47 15.90 -3.98
CA PRO A 71 22.42 16.94 -4.39
C PRO A 71 23.74 16.41 -4.97
#